data_AF-A0A1I4A042-F1
#
_entry.id   AF-A0A1I4A042-F1
#
_cell.length_a   1.000
_cell.length_b   1.000
_cell.length_c   1.000
_cell.angle_alpha   90.00
_cell.angle_beta   90.00
_cell.angle_gamma   90.00
#
_symmetry.space_group_name_H-M   'P 1'
#
loop_
_entity.id
_entity.type
_entity.pdbx_description
1 polymer ?
#
loop_
_entity_poly.entity_id
_entity_poly.type
_entity_poly.pdbx_seq_one_letter_code
_entity_poly.pdbx_strand_id
1 'polypeptide(L)' 'MSNYQAGQLIKKRCMECFHDEMKILKVTEKDLNEKNAYIVWIQCPECGTNDNELKPEGL' A
#
# COMPACT_ATOMS: atom_id res chain seq x y z
N MET A 1 8.79 11.33 -4.76
CA MET A 1 7.96 11.34 -3.54
C MET A 1 6.54 10.89 -3.89
N SER A 2 6.32 9.57 -3.91
CA SER A 2 4.97 9.04 -4.08
C SER A 2 4.19 9.28 -2.78
N ASN A 3 3.38 10.33 -2.76
CA ASN A 3 2.50 10.65 -1.64
C ASN A 3 1.35 9.64 -1.60
N TYR A 4 1.59 8.47 -1.02
CA TYR A 4 0.55 7.48 -0.77
C TYR A 4 -0.49 8.09 0.18
N GLN A 5 -1.76 8.09 -0.21
CA GLN A 5 -2.85 8.62 0.60
C GLN A 5 -3.94 7.58 0.81
N ALA A 6 -4.53 7.55 2.00
CA ALA A 6 -5.71 6.74 2.27
C ALA A 6 -6.82 7.09 1.27
N GLY A 7 -7.44 6.08 0.68
CA GLY A 7 -8.46 6.22 -0.36
C GLY A 7 -7.94 6.12 -1.79
N GLN A 8 -6.64 6.31 -2.04
CA GLN A 8 -6.05 6.24 -3.37
C GLN A 8 -6.06 4.82 -3.94
N LEU A 9 -6.31 4.68 -5.24
CA LEU A 9 -6.11 3.41 -5.97
C LEU A 9 -4.67 3.32 -6.48
N ILE A 10 -4.06 2.15 -6.31
CA ILE A 10 -2.74 1.81 -6.84
C ILE A 10 -2.82 0.61 -7.78
N LYS A 11 -1.96 0.59 -8.80
CA LYS A 11 -1.80 -0.56 -9.69
C LYS A 11 -1.05 -1.66 -8.95
N LYS A 12 -1.80 -2.63 -8.45
CA LYS A 12 -1.30 -3.85 -7.82
C LYS A 12 -2.35 -4.94 -7.99
N ARG A 13 -1.92 -6.08 -8.53
CA ARG A 13 -2.80 -7.23 -8.70
C ARG A 13 -3.12 -7.86 -7.35
N CYS A 14 -4.42 -7.99 -7.05
CA CYS A 14 -4.92 -8.77 -5.93
C CYS A 14 -4.55 -10.25 -6.13
N MET A 15 -3.94 -10.87 -5.13
CA MET A 15 -3.55 -12.28 -5.19
C MET A 15 -4.73 -13.26 -5.04
N GLU A 16 -5.91 -12.76 -4.65
CA GLU A 16 -7.11 -13.56 -4.43
C GLU A 16 -8.03 -13.58 -5.67
N CYS A 17 -8.47 -12.41 -6.13
CA CYS A 17 -9.42 -12.28 -7.26
C CYS A 17 -8.79 -11.79 -8.56
N PHE A 18 -7.47 -11.55 -8.58
CA PHE A 18 -6.71 -11.08 -9.74
C PHE A 18 -7.11 -9.70 -10.31
N HIS A 19 -7.94 -8.93 -9.62
CA HIS A 19 -8.21 -7.54 -9.97
C HIS A 19 -6.91 -6.71 -9.89
N ASP A 20 -6.66 -5.84 -10.87
CA ASP A 20 -5.35 -5.18 -11.07
C ASP A 20 -5.15 -3.90 -10.24
N GLU A 21 -6.14 -3.50 -9.45
CA GLU A 21 -6.08 -2.33 -8.58
C GLU A 21 -6.33 -2.69 -7.11
N MET A 22 -5.67 -1.96 -6.21
CA MET A 22 -5.95 -2.02 -4.77
C MET A 22 -6.07 -0.61 -4.20
N LYS A 23 -6.95 -0.44 -3.22
CA LYS A 23 -7.20 0.82 -2.53
C LYS A 23 -6.35 0.92 -1.28
N ILE A 24 -5.66 2.04 -1.08
CA ILE A 24 -4.92 2.31 0.15
C ILE A 24 -5.91 2.56 1.28
N LEU A 25 -5.78 1.83 2.36
CA LEU A 25 -6.55 2.02 3.58
C LEU A 25 -5.86 3.00 4.53
N LYS A 26 -4.55 2.83 4.73
CA LYS A 26 -3.74 3.67 5.62
C LYS A 26 -2.27 3.57 5.25
N VAL A 27 -1.52 4.59 5.61
CA VAL A 27 -0.06 4.61 5.51
C VAL A 27 0.48 4.74 6.93
N THR A 28 1.46 3.91 7.29
CA THR A 28 2.08 3.93 8.61
C THR A 28 3.58 4.12 8.44
N GLU A 29 4.12 5.17 9.05
CA GLU A 29 5.56 5.39 9.13
C GLU A 29 6.22 4.34 10.00
N LYS A 30 7.36 3.84 9.56
CA LYS A 30 8.19 2.89 10.28
C LYS A 30 9.62 3.38 10.26
N ASP A 31 10.13 3.70 11.44
CA ASP A 31 11.55 3.95 11.66
C ASP A 31 12.29 2.62 11.65
N LEU A 32 13.16 2.43 10.66
CA LEU A 32 14.03 1.27 10.55
C LEU A 32 15.47 1.76 10.66
N ASN A 33 15.92 2.04 11.88
CA ASN A 33 17.33 2.24 12.27
C ASN A 33 18.15 2.87 11.12
N GLU A 34 17.94 4.16 10.87
CA GLU A 34 18.59 5.01 9.83
C GLU A 34 17.84 5.19 8.50
N LYS A 35 16.73 4.48 8.25
CA LYS A 35 15.86 4.74 7.08
C LYS A 35 14.40 4.84 7.48
N ASN A 36 13.75 5.92 7.04
CA ASN A 36 12.30 5.99 7.09
C ASN A 36 11.72 5.06 6.01
N ALA A 37 10.79 4.22 6.42
CA ALA A 37 9.99 3.42 5.52
C ALA A 37 8.50 3.63 5.82
N TYR A 38 7.66 3.34 4.85
CA TYR A 38 6.21 3.37 5.00
C TYR A 38 5.67 1.95 4.81
N ILE A 39 4.77 1.53 5.70
CA ILE A 39 3.87 0.42 5.44
C ILE A 39 2.60 0.98 4.83
N VAL A 40 2.36 0.64 3.57
CA VAL A 40 1.13 0.98 2.85
C VAL A 40 0.17 -0.19 3.00
N TRP A 41 -0.92 0.00 3.74
CA TRP A 41 -1.96 -0.99 3.90
C TRP A 41 -2.99 -0.80 2.80
N ILE A 42 -3.35 -1.89 2.13
CA ILE A 42 -4.19 -1.86 0.94
C ILE A 42 -5.29 -2.92 1.02
N GLN A 43 -6.36 -2.70 0.28
CA GLN A 43 -7.50 -3.59 0.19
C GLN A 43 -7.98 -3.67 -1.27
N CYS A 44 -8.30 -4.87 -1.72
CA CYS A 44 -8.96 -5.05 -3.01
C CYS A 44 -10.39 -4.50 -2.92
N PRO A 45 -10.76 -3.53 -3.77
CA PRO A 45 -12.13 -2.97 -3.76
C PRO A 45 -13.18 -4.00 -4.20
N GLU A 46 -12.79 -5.03 -4.97
CA GLU A 46 -13.72 -6.04 -5.50
C GLU A 46 -14.01 -7.17 -4.50
N CYS A 47 -12.97 -7.78 -3.92
CA CYS A 47 -13.13 -8.96 -3.06
C CYS A 47 -12.87 -8.70 -1.57
N GLY A 48 -12.45 -7.48 -1.20
CA GLY A 48 -12.18 -7.11 0.19
C GLY A 48 -10.88 -7.67 0.78
N THR A 49 -10.08 -8.42 0.02
CA THR A 49 -8.80 -8.97 0.50
C THR A 49 -7.83 -7.84 0.87
N ASN A 50 -7.30 -7.92 2.09
CA ASN A 50 -6.30 -6.97 2.60
C ASN A 50 -4.89 -7.46 2.31
N ASP A 51 -3.98 -6.53 2.04
CA ASP A 51 -2.55 -6.77 1.87
C ASP A 51 -1.77 -5.55 2.40
N ASN A 52 -0.44 -5.63 2.42
CA ASN A 52 0.42 -4.49 2.72
C ASN A 52 1.71 -4.50 1.89
N GLU A 53 2.33 -3.33 1.78
CA GLU A 53 3.65 -3.18 1.17
C GLU A 53 4.56 -2.30 2.01
N LEU A 54 5.82 -2.73 2.15
CA LEU A 54 6.88 -1.88 2.68
C LEU A 54 7.49 -1.06 1.54
N LYS A 55 7.45 0.27 1.65
CA LYS A 55 8.06 1.19 0.69
C LYS A 55 9.14 2.02 1.38
N PRO A 56 10.33 2.21 0.79
CA PRO A 56 11.32 3.13 1.31
C PRO A 56 10.86 4.59 1.12
N GLU A 57 11.30 5.50 2.00
CA GLU A 57 11.20 6.93 1.74
C GLU A 57 12.18 7.34 0.62
N GLY A 58 11.70 8.07 -0.40
CA GLY A 58 12.57 8.80 -1.32
C GLY A 58 12.93 8.17 -2.68
N LEU A 59 12.14 7.23 -3.23
CA LEU A 59 12.23 6.86 -4.66
C LEU A 59 11.40 7.80 -5.56
#